data_AF-A0A3M2A3H3-F1
#
_entry.id   AF-A0A3M2A3H3-F1
#
_cell.length_a   1.000
_cell.length_b   1.000
_cell.length_c   1.000
_cell.angle_alpha   90.00
_cell.angle_beta   90.00
_cell.angle_gamma   90.00
#
_symmetry.space_group_name_H-M   'P 1'
#
loop_
_entity.id
_entity.type
_entity.pdbx_description
1 polymer ?
#
loop_
_entity_poly.entity_id
_entity_poly.type
_entity_poly.pdbx_seq_one_letter_code
_entity_poly.pdbx_strand_id
1 'polypeptide(L)'
;MGTTTGGIDGCTPMKPCANDAQYCDYPDDMCGDGEVGTCTFKPVFCIEIYDPVCGCDNQTYGNSCKAHEAGVDVAYPGECKSMPAPCDPQNPCPDTQYCDYPDDMCGKGEQGTCKDRPQVCPLVLDPVCGCDGMTYGNNCEAASSGQDYSMKGMCP
;
A
#
# COMPACT_ATOMS: atom_id res chain seq x y z
N MET A 1 -7.74 -35.95 -30.20
CA MET A 1 -8.16 -35.63 -28.81
C MET A 1 -6.90 -35.24 -28.07
N GLY A 2 -6.67 -33.94 -27.87
CA GLY A 2 -5.43 -33.40 -27.31
C GLY A 2 -5.43 -33.54 -25.79
N THR A 3 -4.33 -34.04 -25.25
CA THR A 3 -4.12 -34.27 -23.82
C THR A 3 -3.93 -32.95 -23.09
N THR A 4 -4.82 -32.62 -22.15
CA THR A 4 -4.69 -31.53 -21.19
C THR A 4 -3.66 -31.90 -20.13
N THR A 5 -2.38 -31.58 -20.35
CA THR A 5 -1.37 -31.54 -19.28
C THR A 5 -1.30 -30.12 -18.73
N GLY A 6 -2.16 -29.80 -17.77
CA GLY A 6 -2.05 -28.56 -17.00
C GLY A 6 -0.88 -28.65 -16.02
N GLY A 7 0.03 -27.68 -16.06
CA GLY A 7 0.91 -27.31 -14.95
C GLY A 7 2.16 -28.16 -14.72
N ILE A 8 3.13 -28.13 -15.63
CA ILE A 8 4.52 -28.59 -15.32
C ILE A 8 5.61 -27.57 -15.65
N ASP A 9 5.26 -26.44 -16.27
CA ASP A 9 6.23 -25.39 -16.57
C ASP A 9 6.28 -24.41 -15.40
N GLY A 10 7.43 -24.33 -14.74
CA GLY A 10 7.70 -23.32 -13.74
C GLY A 10 7.71 -21.92 -14.34
N CYS A 11 7.25 -20.95 -13.54
CA CYS A 11 7.18 -19.54 -13.89
C CYS A 11 7.99 -18.68 -12.91
N THR A 12 8.42 -17.51 -13.39
CA THR A 12 9.14 -16.51 -12.60
C THR A 12 8.66 -15.12 -13.02
N PRO A 13 9.02 -14.05 -12.29
CA PRO A 13 8.65 -12.69 -12.70
C PRO A 13 9.13 -12.31 -14.11
N MET A 14 10.21 -12.95 -14.58
CA MET A 14 10.78 -12.73 -15.93
C MET A 14 10.29 -13.76 -16.97
N LYS A 15 9.63 -14.84 -16.53
CA LYS A 15 9.09 -15.91 -17.38
C LYS A 15 7.65 -16.22 -16.94
N PRO A 16 6.67 -15.43 -17.41
CA PRO A 16 5.26 -15.67 -17.09
C PRO A 16 4.76 -16.99 -17.71
N CYS A 17 3.62 -17.46 -17.22
CA CYS A 17 2.97 -18.65 -17.76
C CYS A 17 2.64 -18.48 -19.24
N ALA A 18 2.84 -19.54 -20.03
CA ALA A 18 2.63 -19.51 -21.47
C ALA A 18 1.14 -19.37 -21.88
N ASN A 19 0.22 -19.62 -20.94
CA ASN A 19 -1.21 -19.53 -21.15
C ASN A 19 -1.79 -18.38 -20.32
N ASP A 20 -2.43 -17.41 -20.96
CA ASP A 20 -3.03 -16.23 -20.33
C ASP A 20 -4.21 -16.56 -19.38
N ALA A 21 -4.76 -17.78 -19.46
CA ALA A 21 -5.75 -18.30 -18.52
C ALA A 21 -5.13 -18.85 -17.22
N GLN A 22 -3.81 -18.74 -17.04
CA GLN A 22 -3.08 -19.16 -15.85
C GLN A 22 -2.44 -17.96 -15.14
N TYR A 23 -2.21 -18.11 -13.84
CA TYR A 23 -1.38 -17.23 -13.04
C TYR A 23 -0.18 -18.01 -12.49
N CYS A 24 0.85 -17.29 -12.08
CA CYS A 24 2.01 -17.89 -11.45
C CYS A 24 1.79 -17.91 -9.94
N ASP A 25 1.68 -19.10 -9.36
CA ASP A 25 1.48 -19.35 -7.94
C ASP A 25 2.85 -19.60 -7.29
N TYR A 26 3.35 -18.67 -6.48
CA TYR A 26 4.67 -18.77 -5.85
C TYR A 26 4.59 -19.43 -4.47
N PRO A 27 5.62 -20.18 -4.06
CA PRO A 27 5.71 -20.67 -2.69
C PRO A 27 5.72 -19.52 -1.68
N ASP A 28 5.07 -19.74 -0.53
CA ASP A 28 5.05 -18.86 0.64
C ASP A 28 4.53 -17.42 0.36
N ASP A 29 3.79 -17.21 -0.74
CA ASP A 29 3.22 -15.91 -1.12
C ASP A 29 4.27 -14.78 -1.26
N MET A 30 5.54 -15.09 -1.57
CA MET A 30 6.63 -14.09 -1.65
C MET A 30 6.91 -13.56 -3.06
N CYS A 31 5.90 -13.53 -3.94
CA CYS A 31 5.98 -12.89 -5.27
C CYS A 31 7.17 -13.30 -6.15
N GLY A 32 7.74 -14.48 -5.93
CA GLY A 32 8.88 -14.98 -6.68
C GLY A 32 10.23 -14.38 -6.28
N ASP A 33 10.43 -13.99 -5.01
CA ASP A 33 11.72 -13.56 -4.45
C ASP A 33 12.76 -14.71 -4.42
N GLY A 34 13.22 -15.12 -5.61
CA GLY A 34 14.19 -16.20 -5.81
C GLY A 34 13.57 -17.59 -6.03
N GLU A 35 12.25 -17.72 -5.89
CA GLU A 35 11.53 -18.98 -6.04
C GLU A 35 10.89 -19.14 -7.44
N VAL A 36 10.79 -20.39 -7.89
CA VAL A 36 10.07 -20.74 -9.12
C VAL A 36 8.63 -21.09 -8.76
N GLY A 37 7.68 -20.32 -9.29
CA GLY A 37 6.26 -20.58 -9.11
C GLY A 37 5.72 -21.68 -10.03
N THR A 38 4.50 -22.12 -9.76
CA THR A 38 3.77 -23.09 -10.57
C THR A 38 2.67 -22.40 -11.37
N CYS A 39 2.57 -22.71 -12.66
CA CYS A 39 1.47 -22.20 -13.47
C CYS A 39 0.15 -22.90 -13.14
N THR A 40 -0.76 -22.16 -12.51
CA THR A 40 -2.08 -22.63 -12.06
C THR A 40 -3.19 -21.91 -12.82
N PHE A 41 -4.31 -22.58 -13.11
CA PHE A 41 -5.43 -21.94 -13.81
C PHE A 41 -6.12 -20.89 -12.93
N LYS A 42 -6.43 -19.74 -13.53
CA LYS A 42 -7.21 -18.69 -12.88
C LYS A 42 -8.60 -19.23 -12.51
N PRO A 43 -9.12 -18.91 -11.31
CA PRO A 43 -10.50 -19.19 -10.97
C PRO A 43 -11.46 -18.55 -11.97
N VAL A 44 -12.51 -19.27 -12.36
CA VAL A 44 -13.57 -18.75 -13.25
C VAL A 44 -14.80 -18.23 -12.48
N PHE A 45 -14.82 -18.44 -11.17
CA PHE A 45 -15.90 -18.02 -10.29
C PHE A 45 -15.33 -17.75 -8.89
N CYS A 46 -15.65 -16.56 -8.37
CA CYS A 46 -15.30 -16.16 -7.02
C CYS A 46 -16.55 -15.71 -6.28
N ILE A 47 -16.69 -16.15 -5.03
CA ILE A 47 -17.72 -15.61 -4.15
C ILE A 47 -17.33 -14.20 -3.67
N GLU A 48 -18.33 -13.37 -3.39
CA GLU A 48 -18.16 -12.03 -2.84
C GLU A 48 -18.04 -12.09 -1.32
N ILE A 49 -16.92 -12.64 -0.84
CA ILE A 49 -16.50 -12.56 0.56
C ILE A 49 -15.39 -11.53 0.70
N TYR A 50 -15.48 -10.66 1.70
CA TYR A 50 -14.42 -9.69 1.98
C TYR A 50 -13.44 -10.28 3.00
N ASP A 51 -12.29 -10.72 2.51
CA ASP A 51 -11.15 -11.28 3.24
C ASP A 51 -9.87 -10.81 2.52
N PRO A 52 -9.50 -9.53 2.68
CA PRO A 52 -8.63 -8.84 1.73
C PRO A 52 -7.22 -9.41 1.70
N VAL A 53 -6.58 -9.29 0.54
CA VAL A 53 -5.18 -9.67 0.31
C VAL A 53 -4.47 -8.59 -0.47
N CYS A 54 -3.15 -8.48 -0.26
CA CYS A 54 -2.30 -7.67 -1.10
C CYS A 54 -1.73 -8.53 -2.21
N GLY A 55 -1.95 -8.14 -3.47
CA GLY A 55 -1.37 -8.82 -4.61
C GLY A 55 0.10 -8.44 -4.84
N CYS A 56 0.83 -9.29 -5.56
CA CYS A 56 2.20 -9.00 -6.00
C CYS A 56 2.35 -7.79 -6.93
N ASP A 57 1.23 -7.22 -7.39
CA ASP A 57 1.13 -5.97 -8.14
C ASP A 57 0.90 -4.73 -7.24
N ASN A 58 0.94 -4.90 -5.92
CA ASN A 58 0.62 -3.89 -4.90
C ASN A 58 -0.83 -3.38 -4.96
N GLN A 59 -1.76 -4.17 -5.49
CA GLN A 59 -3.19 -3.87 -5.43
C GLN A 59 -3.89 -4.69 -4.35
N THR A 60 -4.79 -4.05 -3.60
CA THR A 60 -5.67 -4.74 -2.65
C THR A 60 -6.80 -5.42 -3.41
N TYR A 61 -6.93 -6.74 -3.23
CA TYR A 61 -8.07 -7.51 -3.72
C TYR A 61 -9.01 -7.86 -2.58
N GLY A 62 -10.32 -7.89 -2.85
CA GLY A 62 -11.33 -8.19 -1.83
C GLY A 62 -11.21 -9.58 -1.22
N ASN A 63 -10.61 -10.53 -1.94
CA ASN A 63 -10.17 -11.84 -1.46
C ASN A 63 -9.13 -12.47 -2.40
N SER A 64 -8.49 -13.57 -1.96
CA SER A 64 -7.49 -14.30 -2.75
C SER A 64 -8.01 -14.83 -4.08
N CYS A 65 -9.27 -15.30 -4.13
CA CYS A 65 -9.88 -15.74 -5.38
C CYS A 65 -9.92 -14.61 -6.42
N LYS A 66 -10.30 -13.39 -6.01
CA LYS A 66 -10.31 -12.21 -6.89
C LYS A 66 -8.91 -11.82 -7.36
N ALA A 67 -7.88 -11.96 -6.54
CA ALA A 67 -6.49 -11.75 -6.95
C ALA A 67 -6.09 -12.75 -8.05
N HIS A 68 -6.33 -14.04 -7.83
CA HIS A 68 -6.00 -15.08 -8.80
C HIS A 68 -6.85 -15.01 -10.07
N GLU A 69 -8.11 -14.58 -9.99
CA GLU A 69 -8.99 -14.30 -11.14
C GLU A 69 -8.37 -13.19 -12.03
N ALA A 70 -7.78 -12.16 -11.41
CA ALA A 70 -7.02 -11.12 -12.10
C ALA A 70 -5.65 -11.59 -12.63
N GLY A 71 -5.24 -12.81 -12.29
CA GLY A 71 -3.94 -13.38 -12.68
C GLY A 71 -2.78 -12.96 -11.79
N VAL A 72 -3.10 -12.50 -10.57
CA VAL A 72 -2.13 -11.98 -9.61
C VAL A 72 -2.02 -12.96 -8.44
N ASP A 73 -0.79 -13.22 -8.03
CA ASP A 73 -0.53 -14.01 -6.83
C ASP A 73 -0.63 -13.17 -5.56
N VAL A 74 -0.87 -13.82 -4.43
CA VAL A 74 -0.93 -13.14 -3.13
C VAL A 74 0.50 -12.84 -2.67
N ALA A 75 0.72 -11.62 -2.18
CA ALA A 75 1.95 -11.20 -1.52
C ALA A 75 1.87 -11.39 0.00
N TYR A 76 0.71 -11.07 0.59
CA TYR A 76 0.42 -11.28 2.00
C TYR A 76 -1.08 -11.09 2.28
N PRO A 77 -1.60 -11.69 3.37
CA PRO A 77 -2.97 -11.45 3.82
C PRO A 77 -3.16 -10.03 4.37
N GLY A 78 -4.37 -9.48 4.18
CA GLY A 78 -4.72 -8.10 4.50
C GLY A 78 -4.59 -7.16 3.30
N GLU A 79 -5.10 -5.94 3.42
CA GLU A 79 -4.96 -4.93 2.36
C GLU A 79 -3.49 -4.55 2.15
N CYS A 80 -3.15 -4.12 0.93
CA CYS A 80 -1.82 -3.60 0.66
C CYS A 80 -1.51 -2.41 1.57
N LYS A 81 -0.35 -2.45 2.21
CA LYS A 81 0.25 -1.27 2.83
C LYS A 81 0.59 -0.32 1.69
N SER A 82 -0.04 0.86 1.65
CA SER A 82 0.38 1.91 0.72
C SER A 82 1.86 2.22 1.00
N MET A 83 2.74 2.01 0.00
CA MET A 83 4.05 2.63 0.08
C MET A 83 3.84 4.15 0.15
N PRO A 84 4.40 4.84 1.16
CA PRO A 84 4.20 6.28 1.29
C PRO A 84 4.63 6.98 0.00
N ALA A 85 3.67 7.55 -0.74
CA ALA A 85 3.98 8.29 -1.95
C ALA A 85 4.80 9.53 -1.58
N PRO A 86 5.83 9.90 -2.35
CA PRO A 86 6.61 11.08 -2.03
C PRO A 86 5.80 12.36 -2.32
N CYS A 87 5.96 13.38 -1.48
CA CYS A 87 5.18 14.62 -1.55
C CYS A 87 6.03 15.87 -1.31
N ASP A 88 5.55 16.99 -1.83
CA ASP A 88 6.15 18.32 -1.68
C ASP A 88 5.07 19.39 -1.95
N PRO A 89 5.36 20.70 -1.82
CA PRO A 89 4.36 21.74 -2.08
C PRO A 89 3.83 21.81 -3.52
N GLN A 90 4.50 21.20 -4.50
CA GLN A 90 4.03 21.07 -5.88
C GLN A 90 3.30 19.75 -6.14
N ASN A 91 3.60 18.70 -5.38
CA ASN A 91 2.96 17.38 -5.43
C ASN A 91 2.31 17.04 -4.08
N PRO A 92 1.12 17.59 -3.78
CA PRO A 92 0.44 17.37 -2.51
C PRO A 92 -0.14 15.97 -2.42
N CYS A 93 -0.27 15.47 -1.19
CA CYS A 93 -0.98 14.22 -0.90
C CYS A 93 -2.49 14.36 -1.16
N PRO A 94 -3.20 13.24 -1.39
CA PRO A 94 -4.67 13.22 -1.39
C PRO A 94 -5.25 13.76 -0.08
N ASP A 95 -6.49 14.25 -0.09
CA ASP A 95 -7.14 14.88 1.06
C ASP A 95 -7.26 13.98 2.31
N THR A 96 -7.12 12.67 2.16
CA THR A 96 -7.11 11.67 3.24
C THR A 96 -5.74 11.50 3.90
N GLN A 97 -4.71 12.16 3.39
CA GLN A 97 -3.32 12.05 3.81
C GLN A 97 -2.71 13.43 4.13
N TYR A 98 -1.62 13.44 4.88
CA TYR A 98 -0.78 14.62 5.10
C TYR A 98 0.64 14.32 4.62
N CYS A 99 1.39 15.37 4.30
CA CYS A 99 2.78 15.24 3.87
C CYS A 99 3.70 15.32 5.08
N ASP A 100 4.29 14.18 5.46
CA ASP A 100 5.20 14.01 6.61
C ASP A 100 6.63 14.29 6.17
N TYR A 101 7.24 15.38 6.65
CA TYR A 101 8.61 15.77 6.28
C TYR A 101 9.62 15.25 7.33
N PRO A 102 10.83 14.82 6.94
CA PRO A 102 11.76 14.15 7.86
C PRO A 102 12.27 15.03 9.02
N ASP A 103 12.35 16.33 8.77
CA ASP A 103 12.94 17.32 9.70
C ASP A 103 11.89 18.15 10.46
N ASP A 104 10.59 17.84 10.34
CA ASP A 104 9.51 18.69 10.88
C ASP A 104 9.69 20.17 10.45
N MET A 105 10.17 20.40 9.22
CA MET A 105 10.49 21.74 8.68
C MET A 105 9.62 22.13 7.48
N CYS A 106 8.45 21.51 7.34
CA CYS A 106 7.46 21.88 6.31
C CYS A 106 8.03 21.89 4.88
N GLY A 107 8.91 20.95 4.56
CA GLY A 107 9.50 20.82 3.23
C GLY A 107 10.59 21.83 2.87
N LYS A 108 11.24 22.48 3.85
CA LYS A 108 12.42 23.35 3.61
C LYS A 108 13.67 22.54 3.24
N GLY A 109 13.67 21.95 2.05
CA GLY A 109 14.85 21.31 1.44
C GLY A 109 14.76 19.80 1.26
N GLU A 110 13.66 19.18 1.70
CA GLU A 110 13.48 17.74 1.63
C GLU A 110 12.08 17.35 1.13
N GLN A 111 12.02 16.20 0.46
CA GLN A 111 10.78 15.59 0.02
C GLN A 111 10.16 14.84 1.19
N GLY A 112 8.87 15.07 1.43
CA GLY A 112 8.11 14.36 2.44
C GLY A 112 7.55 13.04 1.92
N THR A 113 6.85 12.33 2.79
CA THR A 113 6.08 11.14 2.43
C THR A 113 4.63 11.26 2.85
N CYS A 114 3.71 10.84 2.00
CA CYS A 114 2.30 10.84 2.33
C CYS A 114 1.98 9.81 3.41
N LYS A 115 1.33 10.27 4.47
CA LYS A 115 0.86 9.46 5.59
C LYS A 115 -0.64 9.65 5.78
N ASP A 116 -1.34 8.60 6.17
CA ASP A 116 -2.78 8.68 6.44
C ASP A 116 -3.08 9.63 7.58
N ARG A 117 -4.13 10.45 7.40
CA ARG A 117 -4.62 11.35 8.44
C ARG A 117 -5.30 10.52 9.53
N PRO A 118 -4.85 10.60 10.79
CA PRO A 118 -5.48 9.86 11.88
C PRO A 118 -6.91 10.37 12.10
N GLN A 119 -7.85 9.43 12.26
CA GLN A 119 -9.26 9.73 12.53
C GLN A 119 -9.57 9.91 14.02
N VAL A 120 -8.68 9.39 14.88
CA VAL A 120 -8.81 9.45 16.34
C VAL A 120 -7.47 9.89 16.90
N CYS A 121 -7.49 10.93 17.74
CA CYS A 121 -6.31 11.45 18.41
C CYS A 121 -6.40 11.30 19.93
N PRO A 122 -5.27 11.07 20.61
CA PRO A 122 -5.24 11.08 22.07
C PRO A 122 -5.53 12.49 22.59
N LEU A 123 -6.17 12.59 23.75
CA LEU A 123 -6.41 13.86 24.45
C LEU A 123 -5.17 14.36 25.23
N VAL A 124 -3.98 13.91 24.84
CA VAL A 124 -2.72 14.34 25.45
C VAL A 124 -2.36 15.70 24.89
N LEU A 125 -2.15 16.68 25.77
CA LEU A 125 -1.73 18.01 25.39
C LEU A 125 -0.20 18.04 25.27
N ASP A 126 0.30 18.06 24.03
CA ASP A 126 1.71 18.26 23.67
C ASP A 126 1.78 19.22 22.46
N PRO A 127 1.56 20.53 22.67
CA PRO A 127 1.25 21.45 21.58
C PRO A 127 2.35 21.52 20.51
N VAL A 128 1.94 21.73 19.27
CA VAL A 128 2.83 21.91 18.11
C VAL A 128 2.38 23.06 17.23
N CYS A 129 3.33 23.71 16.55
CA CYS A 129 3.03 24.73 15.56
C CYS A 129 2.99 24.10 14.17
N GLY A 130 1.82 24.02 13.55
CA GLY A 130 1.61 23.45 12.22
C GLY A 130 2.32 24.21 11.11
N CYS A 131 2.51 23.56 9.97
CA CYS A 131 3.06 24.18 8.76
C CYS A 131 2.17 25.28 8.15
N ASP A 132 0.90 25.32 8.56
CA ASP A 132 -0.07 26.37 8.26
C ASP A 132 -0.01 27.57 9.23
N GLY A 133 0.87 27.52 10.23
CA GLY A 133 0.99 28.55 11.26
C GLY A 133 -0.08 28.48 12.35
N MET A 134 -0.88 27.41 12.43
CA MET A 134 -1.83 27.18 13.51
C MET A 134 -1.25 26.32 14.63
N THR A 135 -1.63 26.61 15.87
CA THR A 135 -1.25 25.77 17.02
C THR A 135 -2.24 24.63 17.19
N TYR A 136 -1.72 23.41 17.26
CA TYR A 136 -2.49 22.18 17.50
C TYR A 136 -2.23 21.66 18.91
N GLY A 137 -3.21 20.96 19.51
CA GLY A 137 -3.08 20.40 20.86
C GLY A 137 -2.03 19.30 20.96
N ASN A 138 -1.80 18.58 19.87
CA ASN A 138 -0.70 17.64 19.66
C ASN A 138 -0.41 17.40 18.17
N ASN A 139 0.64 16.64 17.87
CA ASN A 139 1.01 16.28 16.51
C ASN A 139 -0.05 15.43 15.77
N CYS A 140 -0.81 14.59 16.49
CA CYS A 140 -1.90 13.83 15.89
C CYS A 140 -3.00 14.76 15.39
N GLU A 141 -3.37 15.79 16.16
CA GLU A 141 -4.39 16.77 15.75
C GLU A 141 -3.93 17.59 14.53
N ALA A 142 -2.64 17.94 14.44
CA ALA A 142 -2.06 18.56 13.26
C ALA A 142 -2.18 17.63 12.03
N ALA A 143 -1.72 16.37 12.17
CA ALA A 143 -1.81 15.36 11.11
C ALA A 143 -3.26 15.08 10.69
N SER A 144 -4.18 14.98 11.64
CA SER A 144 -5.63 14.83 11.40
C SER A 144 -6.19 16.02 10.61
N SER A 145 -5.62 17.22 10.80
CA SER A 145 -5.93 18.44 10.04
C SER A 145 -5.17 18.57 8.71
N GLY A 146 -4.39 17.54 8.32
CA GLY A 146 -3.68 17.50 7.05
C GLY A 146 -2.35 18.24 7.10
N GLN A 147 -1.86 18.54 8.29
CA GLN A 147 -0.66 19.34 8.51
C GLN A 147 0.42 18.50 9.18
N ASP A 148 1.64 18.64 8.68
CA ASP A 148 2.83 18.39 9.49
C ASP A 148 3.07 19.57 10.44
N TYR A 149 3.99 19.43 11.40
CA TYR A 149 4.37 20.52 12.30
C TYR A 149 5.78 21.03 12.03
N SER A 150 5.99 22.31 12.32
CA SER A 150 7.24 23.05 12.11
C SER A 150 8.12 23.12 13.35
N MET A 151 7.52 23.02 14.54
CA MET A 151 8.20 23.02 15.82
C MET A 151 7.29 22.52 16.94
N LYS A 152 7.89 22.01 18.01
CA LYS A 152 7.22 21.77 19.28
C LYS A 152 6.86 23.11 19.96
N GLY A 153 5.74 23.10 20.68
CA GLY A 153 5.19 24.29 21.32
C GLY A 153 4.19 25.04 20.43
N MET A 154 3.68 26.15 20.93
CA MET A 154 2.72 27.00 20.22
C MET A 154 3.42 27.84 19.15
N CYS A 155 2.67 28.26 18.13
CA CYS A 155 3.19 29.20 17.14
C CYS A 155 3.52 30.57 17.78
N PRO A 156 4.56 31.28 17.29
CA PRO A 156 4.93 32.62 17.76
C PRO A 156 3.86 33.70 17.58
#